data_AF-A0A7W1HKK9-F1
#
_entry.id   AF-A0A7W1HKK9-F1
#
_cell.length_a   1.000
_cell.length_b   1.000
_cell.length_c   1.000
_cell.angle_alpha   90.00
_cell.angle_beta   90.00
_cell.angle_gamma   90.00
#
_symmetry.space_group_name_H-M   'P 1'
#
loop_
_entity.id
_entity.type
_entity.pdbx_description
1 polymer ?
#
loop_
_entity_poly.entity_id
_entity_poly.type
_entity_poly.pdbx_seq_one_letter_code
_entity_poly.pdbx_strand_id
1 'polypeptide(L)'
;MWITTRRTDVGVFYFVWERAIAFVPFMILPYLSIDLFFVAAPFLFREEERLRTFVRRVAAAILIAGCFLLLLPLRFGFSRPVAEGSLGAFFDWFRGLDGPYNLFPSLHAALLLFLVDAYARHLRGPARVVVLAWFGLIGLSPLLTHQHHMIDILGGFVLAAGCFLFIRPKFSLDSTAPRP
;
A
#
# COMPACT_ATOMS: atom_id res chain seq x y z
N MET A 1 18.21 3.19 3.72
CA MET A 1 18.85 3.16 2.39
C MET A 1 19.79 4.36 2.27
N TRP A 2 21.10 4.16 2.30
CA TRP A 2 22.13 5.23 2.46
C TRP A 2 22.50 5.96 1.15
N ILE A 3 22.09 5.42 0.00
CA ILE A 3 22.44 5.96 -1.32
C ILE A 3 21.53 7.12 -1.71
N THR A 4 20.22 7.02 -1.45
CA THR A 4 19.24 8.08 -1.78
C THR A 4 19.39 9.30 -0.86
N THR A 5 19.85 9.12 0.38
CA THR A 5 20.16 10.22 1.32
C THR A 5 21.29 11.14 0.86
N ARG A 6 22.07 10.75 -0.17
CA ARG A 6 23.19 11.54 -0.71
C ARG A 6 22.87 12.29 -2.01
N ARG A 7 21.65 12.15 -2.53
CA ARG A 7 21.21 12.81 -3.77
C ARG A 7 20.68 14.21 -3.46
N THR A 8 21.13 15.21 -4.24
CA THR A 8 20.72 16.63 -4.10
C THR A 8 19.48 16.97 -4.94
N ASP A 9 19.06 16.07 -5.82
CA ASP A 9 17.95 16.21 -6.76
C ASP A 9 16.64 15.58 -6.22
N VAL A 10 16.33 15.80 -4.94
CA VAL A 10 15.12 15.25 -4.32
C VAL A 10 13.92 16.17 -4.59
N GLY A 11 13.08 15.76 -5.53
CA GLY A 11 11.85 16.46 -5.89
C GLY A 11 10.83 16.46 -4.76
N VAL A 12 9.96 17.47 -4.78
CA VAL A 12 8.77 17.56 -3.92
C VAL A 12 7.60 17.83 -4.86
N PHE A 13 6.59 16.96 -4.82
CA PHE A 13 5.38 17.13 -5.61
C PHE A 13 4.16 16.79 -4.76
N TYR A 14 3.29 17.77 -4.55
CA TYR A 14 2.04 17.64 -3.80
C TYR A 14 1.03 18.67 -4.31
N PHE A 15 -0.25 18.45 -4.04
CA PHE A 15 -1.28 19.44 -4.32
C PHE A 15 -1.43 20.44 -3.16
N VAL A 16 -1.63 21.72 -3.49
CA VAL A 16 -1.69 22.81 -2.49
C VAL A 16 -2.78 22.60 -1.43
N TRP A 17 -3.91 21.99 -1.80
CA TRP A 17 -5.03 21.72 -0.90
C TRP A 17 -4.69 20.69 0.17
N GLU A 18 -3.65 19.87 0.00
CA GLU A 18 -3.22 18.88 0.99
C GLU A 18 -2.80 19.52 2.32
N ARG A 19 -2.41 20.81 2.30
CA ARG A 19 -2.11 21.58 3.53
C ARG A 19 -3.31 21.79 4.43
N ALA A 20 -4.53 21.75 3.89
CA ALA A 20 -5.74 21.91 4.66
C ALA A 20 -6.18 20.61 5.35
N ILE A 21 -5.52 19.47 5.05
CA ILE A 21 -5.84 18.18 5.66
C ILE A 21 -5.38 18.21 7.12
N ALA A 22 -6.34 18.17 8.02
CA ALA A 22 -6.07 18.05 9.46
C ALA A 22 -5.31 16.75 9.75
N PHE A 23 -4.27 16.86 10.57
CA PHE A 23 -3.53 15.70 11.04
C PHE A 23 -4.34 14.93 12.08
N VAL A 24 -4.57 13.64 11.84
CA VAL A 24 -5.34 12.76 12.73
C VAL A 24 -4.44 11.58 13.14
N PRO A 25 -3.72 11.68 14.29
CA PRO A 25 -2.74 10.67 14.70
C PRO A 25 -3.32 9.25 14.81
N PHE A 26 -4.55 9.12 15.30
CA PHE A 26 -5.25 7.84 15.47
C PHE A 26 -5.34 7.03 14.16
N MET A 27 -5.35 7.69 12.99
CA MET A 27 -5.40 7.02 11.70
C MET A 27 -4.14 6.19 11.39
N ILE A 28 -3.09 6.27 12.22
CA ILE A 28 -1.95 5.36 12.16
C ILE A 28 -2.34 3.90 12.40
N LEU A 29 -3.40 3.66 13.18
CA LEU A 29 -3.87 2.30 13.47
C LEU A 29 -4.44 1.64 12.20
N PRO A 30 -5.40 2.25 11.47
CA PRO A 30 -5.75 1.81 10.13
C PRO A 30 -4.55 1.67 9.19
N TYR A 31 -3.64 2.65 9.18
CA TYR A 31 -2.44 2.61 8.32
C TYR A 31 -1.61 1.34 8.56
N LEU A 32 -1.24 1.06 9.80
CA LEU A 32 -0.44 -0.12 10.12
C LEU A 32 -1.20 -1.43 10.01
N SER A 33 -2.54 -1.40 10.12
CA SER A 33 -3.35 -2.61 10.02
C SER A 33 -3.23 -3.31 8.65
N ILE A 34 -2.77 -2.61 7.61
CA ILE A 34 -2.53 -3.21 6.29
C ILE A 34 -1.58 -4.41 6.38
N ASP A 35 -0.57 -4.35 7.26
CA ASP A 35 0.44 -5.40 7.38
C ASP A 35 -0.17 -6.67 7.96
N LEU A 36 -1.13 -6.52 8.88
CA LEU A 36 -1.90 -7.64 9.41
C LEU A 36 -2.75 -8.28 8.32
N PHE A 37 -3.44 -7.48 7.50
CA PHE A 37 -4.21 -8.00 6.36
C PHE A 37 -3.30 -8.65 5.31
N PHE A 38 -2.10 -8.12 5.09
CA PHE A 38 -1.12 -8.71 4.18
C PHE A 38 -0.63 -10.07 4.67
N VAL A 39 -0.26 -10.19 5.95
CA VAL A 39 0.13 -11.47 6.57
C VAL A 39 -1.03 -12.47 6.55
N ALA A 40 -2.27 -12.00 6.70
CA ALA A 40 -3.46 -12.85 6.67
C ALA A 40 -3.89 -13.27 5.24
N ALA A 41 -3.53 -12.50 4.21
CA ALA A 41 -4.00 -12.73 2.84
C ALA A 41 -3.65 -14.11 2.25
N PRO A 42 -2.45 -14.69 2.44
CA PRO A 42 -2.12 -16.02 1.96
C PRO A 42 -3.08 -17.12 2.44
N PHE A 43 -3.61 -16.98 3.66
CA PHE A 43 -4.52 -17.96 4.26
C PHE A 43 -5.92 -17.93 3.65
N LEU A 44 -6.27 -16.91 2.85
CA LEU A 44 -7.53 -16.86 2.12
C LEU A 44 -7.53 -17.75 0.88
N PHE A 45 -6.36 -17.96 0.26
CA PHE A 45 -6.24 -18.68 -1.00
C PHE A 45 -6.17 -20.18 -0.76
N ARG A 46 -7.08 -20.94 -1.40
CA ARG A 46 -7.07 -22.41 -1.38
C ARG A 46 -6.34 -23.01 -2.59
N GLU A 47 -6.25 -22.26 -3.68
CA GLU A 47 -5.62 -22.66 -4.94
C GLU A 47 -4.22 -22.05 -5.05
N GLU A 48 -3.20 -22.90 -5.24
CA GLU A 48 -1.80 -22.47 -5.31
C GLU A 48 -1.55 -21.48 -6.45
N GLU A 49 -2.19 -21.65 -7.62
CA GLU A 49 -2.02 -20.73 -8.75
C GLU A 49 -2.53 -19.32 -8.45
N ARG A 50 -3.62 -19.19 -7.69
CA ARG A 50 -4.16 -17.88 -7.29
C ARG A 50 -3.24 -17.20 -6.29
N LEU A 51 -2.74 -17.95 -5.30
CA LEU A 51 -1.74 -17.45 -4.36
C LEU A 51 -0.47 -17.01 -5.09
N ARG A 52 0.02 -17.82 -6.04
CA ARG A 52 1.20 -17.51 -6.85
C ARG A 52 1.00 -16.25 -7.69
N THR A 53 -0.19 -16.05 -8.23
CA THR A 53 -0.56 -14.83 -8.96
C THR A 53 -0.55 -13.60 -8.03
N PHE A 54 -1.12 -13.72 -6.83
CA PHE A 54 -1.08 -12.66 -5.81
C PHE A 54 0.36 -12.30 -5.43
N VAL A 55 1.19 -13.30 -5.09
CA VAL A 55 2.60 -13.10 -4.75
C VAL A 55 3.38 -12.44 -5.89
N ARG A 56 3.14 -12.84 -7.15
CA ARG A 56 3.78 -12.21 -8.32
C ARG A 56 3.41 -10.74 -8.47
N ARG A 57 2.15 -10.37 -8.23
CA ARG A 57 1.70 -8.97 -8.27
C ARG A 57 2.38 -8.13 -7.19
N VAL A 58 2.45 -8.65 -5.97
CA VAL A 58 3.15 -8.00 -4.85
C VAL A 58 4.63 -7.85 -5.16
N ALA A 59 5.31 -8.92 -5.60
CA ALA A 59 6.72 -8.89 -5.95
C ALA A 59 7.02 -7.90 -7.08
N ALA A 60 6.20 -7.88 -8.14
CA ALA A 60 6.35 -6.93 -9.23
C ALA A 60 6.18 -5.48 -8.74
N ALA A 61 5.19 -5.22 -7.89
CA ALA A 61 4.99 -3.88 -7.31
C ALA A 61 6.18 -3.45 -6.44
N ILE A 62 6.74 -4.35 -5.62
CA ILE A 62 7.94 -4.08 -4.81
C ILE A 62 9.13 -3.73 -5.70
N LEU A 63 9.37 -4.52 -6.76
CA LEU A 63 10.49 -4.28 -7.67
C LEU A 63 10.34 -2.94 -8.39
N ILE A 64 9.16 -2.67 -8.96
CA ILE A 64 8.90 -1.43 -9.69
C ILE A 64 9.00 -0.23 -8.74
N ALA A 65 8.33 -0.26 -7.59
CA ALA A 65 8.43 0.81 -6.59
C ALA A 65 9.87 1.02 -6.11
N GLY A 66 10.63 -0.06 -5.89
CA GLY A 66 12.05 0.00 -5.55
C GLY A 66 12.91 0.63 -6.65
N CYS A 67 12.62 0.37 -7.93
CA CYS A 67 13.30 1.04 -9.03
C CYS A 67 13.00 2.55 -9.07
N PHE A 68 11.73 2.93 -8.89
CA PHE A 68 11.35 4.35 -8.82
C PHE A 68 12.02 5.05 -7.62
N LEU A 69 12.07 4.40 -6.46
CA LEU A 69 12.76 4.90 -5.27
C LEU A 69 14.25 5.20 -5.54
N LEU A 70 14.92 4.34 -6.30
CA LEU A 70 16.34 4.49 -6.64
C LEU A 70 16.58 5.58 -7.69
N LEU A 71 15.71 5.66 -8.70
CA LEU A 71 15.87 6.54 -9.85
C LEU A 71 15.38 7.97 -9.57
N LEU A 72 14.25 8.09 -8.87
CA LEU A 72 13.51 9.32 -8.59
C LEU A 72 13.18 9.40 -7.09
N PRO A 73 14.16 9.65 -6.21
CA PRO A 73 13.88 9.82 -4.78
C PRO A 73 12.98 11.04 -4.59
N LEU A 74 11.79 10.83 -4.05
CA LEU A 74 10.82 11.88 -3.73
C LEU A 74 10.73 11.99 -2.21
N ARG A 75 10.74 13.23 -1.68
CA ARG A 75 10.59 13.52 -0.25
C ARG A 75 9.27 14.23 0.03
N PHE A 76 8.85 14.12 1.28
CA PHE A 76 7.58 14.69 1.71
C PHE A 76 7.74 16.21 1.77
N GLY A 77 6.75 16.93 1.25
CA GLY A 77 6.90 18.34 0.93
C GLY A 77 6.72 19.33 2.08
N PHE A 78 6.24 18.86 3.24
CA PHE A 78 5.98 19.70 4.41
C PHE A 78 6.61 19.13 5.67
N SER A 79 6.83 19.98 6.68
CA SER A 79 7.19 19.53 8.02
C SER A 79 6.07 18.67 8.58
N ARG A 80 6.33 17.37 8.76
CA ARG A 80 5.36 16.44 9.33
C ARG A 80 5.02 16.89 10.76
N PRO A 81 3.72 17.05 11.10
CA PRO A 81 3.34 17.40 12.46
C PRO A 81 3.83 16.33 13.45
N VAL A 82 4.29 16.80 14.61
CA VAL A 82 4.65 15.95 15.76
C VAL A 82 3.35 15.63 16.47
N ALA A 83 3.04 14.34 16.65
CA ALA A 83 1.92 13.97 17.50
C ALA A 83 2.33 14.11 18.96
N GLU A 84 1.44 14.59 19.83
CA GLU A 84 1.73 14.74 21.26
C GLU A 84 1.44 13.44 22.03
N GLY A 85 2.11 13.24 23.18
CA GLY A 85 1.86 12.10 24.07
C GLY A 85 2.50 10.77 23.63
N SER A 86 1.99 9.66 24.17
CA SER A 86 2.52 8.30 23.90
C SER A 86 2.38 7.86 22.44
N LEU A 87 1.33 8.31 21.75
CA LEU A 87 1.16 8.15 20.31
C LEU A 87 2.25 8.90 19.52
N GLY A 88 2.67 10.07 20.00
CA GLY A 88 3.82 10.82 19.49
C GLY A 88 5.12 10.02 19.50
N ALA A 89 5.47 9.46 20.66
CA ALA A 89 6.67 8.65 20.80
C ALA A 89 6.66 7.42 19.87
N PHE A 90 5.51 6.77 19.70
CA PHE A 90 5.34 5.68 18.76
C PHE A 90 5.51 6.14 17.30
N PHE A 91 4.92 7.28 16.93
CA PHE A 91 5.09 7.87 15.60
C PHE A 91 6.55 8.20 15.29
N ASP A 92 7.28 8.76 16.26
CA ASP A 92 8.68 9.13 16.08
C ASP A 92 9.59 7.90 15.98
N TRP A 93 9.32 6.86 16.79
CA TRP A 93 9.98 5.56 16.64
C TRP A 93 9.71 4.95 15.26
N PHE A 94 8.44 4.93 14.83
CA PHE A 94 8.05 4.41 13.52
C PHE A 94 8.68 5.20 12.37
N ARG A 95 8.68 6.55 12.45
CA ARG A 95 9.34 7.44 11.48
C ARG A 95 10.86 7.30 11.47
N GLY A 96 11.47 6.89 12.58
CA GLY A 96 12.90 6.56 12.65
C GLY A 96 13.25 5.29 11.85
N LEU A 97 12.29 4.39 11.67
CA LEU A 97 12.42 3.18 10.86
C LEU A 97 12.09 3.44 9.38
N ASP A 98 11.09 4.28 9.11
CA ASP A 98 10.60 4.57 7.77
C ASP A 98 11.39 5.73 7.12
N GLY A 99 12.24 5.39 6.16
CA GLY A 99 13.18 6.36 5.57
C GLY A 99 12.49 7.53 4.85
N PRO A 100 13.08 8.74 4.85
CA PRO A 100 12.41 9.98 4.39
C PRO A 100 12.15 10.11 2.87
N TYR A 101 12.50 9.09 2.08
CA TYR A 101 12.52 9.15 0.61
C TYR A 101 11.60 8.14 -0.08
N ASN A 102 10.74 7.42 0.65
CA ASN A 102 9.96 6.28 0.13
C ASN A 102 8.51 6.63 -0.23
N LEU A 103 8.31 7.62 -1.09
CA LEU A 103 6.98 8.19 -1.30
C LEU A 103 6.28 7.69 -2.56
N PHE A 104 6.94 7.76 -3.72
CA PHE A 104 6.29 7.50 -5.00
C PHE A 104 6.96 6.36 -5.77
N PRO A 105 6.18 5.43 -6.37
CA PRO A 105 4.75 5.20 -6.15
C PRO A 105 4.50 4.55 -4.77
N SER A 106 3.36 4.84 -4.14
CA SER A 106 3.05 4.26 -2.81
C SER A 106 2.84 2.75 -2.91
N LEU A 107 3.80 1.98 -2.38
CA LEU A 107 3.67 0.53 -2.25
C LEU A 107 2.48 0.17 -1.34
N HIS A 108 2.23 0.97 -0.30
CA HIS A 108 1.08 0.83 0.59
C HIS A 108 -0.24 0.90 -0.18
N ALA A 109 -0.41 1.91 -1.05
CA ALA A 109 -1.60 2.05 -1.88
C ALA A 109 -1.74 0.90 -2.91
N ALA A 110 -0.64 0.45 -3.51
CA ALA A 110 -0.67 -0.70 -4.42
C ALA A 110 -1.09 -1.99 -3.69
N LEU A 111 -0.51 -2.23 -2.51
CA LEU A 111 -0.83 -3.37 -1.66
C LEU A 111 -2.29 -3.34 -1.22
N LEU A 112 -2.81 -2.17 -0.85
CA LEU A 112 -4.22 -1.99 -0.49
C LEU A 112 -5.14 -2.50 -1.60
N LEU A 113 -4.89 -2.16 -2.86
CA LEU A 113 -5.72 -2.64 -3.97
C LEU A 113 -5.61 -4.16 -4.17
N PHE A 114 -4.43 -4.75 -4.00
CA PHE A 114 -4.28 -6.21 -4.05
C PHE A 114 -5.07 -6.91 -2.93
N LEU A 115 -5.08 -6.33 -1.72
CA LEU A 115 -5.83 -6.85 -0.58
C LEU A 115 -7.34 -6.65 -0.76
N VAL A 116 -7.78 -5.49 -1.25
CA VAL A 116 -9.19 -5.25 -1.60
C VAL A 116 -9.68 -6.30 -2.59
N ASP A 117 -8.93 -6.58 -3.66
CA ASP A 117 -9.27 -7.63 -4.63
C ASP A 117 -9.32 -9.03 -3.98
N ALA A 118 -8.32 -9.36 -3.15
CA ALA A 118 -8.26 -10.65 -2.47
C ALA A 118 -9.45 -10.84 -1.51
N TYR A 119 -9.66 -9.93 -0.57
CA TYR A 119 -10.71 -10.07 0.45
C TYR A 119 -12.12 -9.91 -0.12
N ALA A 120 -12.33 -9.05 -1.13
CA ALA A 120 -13.64 -8.91 -1.77
C ALA A 120 -14.11 -10.20 -2.47
N ARG A 121 -13.17 -11.02 -2.95
CA ARG A 121 -13.46 -12.32 -3.59
C ARG A 121 -13.72 -13.44 -2.60
N HIS A 122 -13.09 -13.40 -1.42
CA HIS A 122 -13.16 -14.49 -0.44
C HIS A 122 -14.20 -14.25 0.68
N LEU A 123 -14.50 -12.99 1.02
CA LEU A 123 -15.50 -12.66 2.02
C LEU A 123 -16.90 -12.45 1.40
N ARG A 124 -17.94 -12.74 2.19
CA ARG A 124 -19.35 -12.55 1.81
C ARG A 124 -20.15 -11.92 2.94
N GLY A 125 -21.32 -11.37 2.59
CA GLY A 125 -22.27 -10.81 3.57
C GLY A 125 -21.70 -9.63 4.38
N PRO A 126 -22.11 -9.48 5.65
CA PRO A 126 -21.69 -8.37 6.51
C PRO A 126 -20.17 -8.27 6.69
N ALA A 127 -19.47 -9.40 6.78
CA ALA A 127 -18.01 -9.42 6.95
C ALA A 127 -17.29 -8.72 5.79
N ARG A 128 -17.76 -8.91 4.55
CA ARG A 128 -17.21 -8.22 3.37
C ARG A 128 -17.40 -6.70 3.48
N VAL A 129 -18.57 -6.25 3.91
CA VAL A 129 -18.86 -4.81 4.05
C VAL A 129 -17.96 -4.18 5.10
N VAL A 130 -17.83 -4.81 6.27
CA VAL A 130 -16.98 -4.32 7.36
C VAL A 130 -15.52 -4.22 6.91
N VAL A 131 -14.98 -5.27 6.27
CA VAL A 131 -13.58 -5.27 5.82
C VAL A 131 -13.34 -4.26 4.70
N LEU A 132 -14.25 -4.11 3.75
CA LEU A 132 -14.11 -3.11 2.69
C LEU A 132 -14.24 -1.68 3.22
N ALA A 133 -15.11 -1.44 4.19
CA ALA A 133 -15.20 -0.16 4.89
C ALA A 133 -13.89 0.14 5.64
N TRP A 134 -13.31 -0.86 6.30
CA TRP A 134 -12.01 -0.74 6.94
C TRP A 134 -10.89 -0.42 5.94
N PHE A 135 -10.88 -1.07 4.77
CA PHE A 135 -9.95 -0.73 3.69
C PHE A 135 -10.13 0.70 3.15
N GLY A 136 -11.35 1.25 3.21
CA GLY A 136 -11.57 2.68 2.99
C GLY A 136 -10.80 3.55 3.99
N LEU A 137 -10.82 3.19 5.28
CA LEU A 137 -10.03 3.87 6.31
C LEU A 137 -8.53 3.69 6.08
N ILE A 138 -8.07 2.49 5.71
CA ILE A 138 -6.67 2.25 5.36
C ILE A 138 -6.27 3.16 4.19
N GLY A 139 -7.08 3.29 3.15
CA GLY A 139 -6.77 4.15 1.99
C GLY A 139 -6.72 5.65 2.30
N LEU A 140 -7.52 6.12 3.26
CA LEU A 140 -7.53 7.52 3.71
C LEU A 140 -6.41 7.83 4.71
N SER A 141 -5.98 6.82 5.46
CA SER A 141 -5.03 6.98 6.56
C SER A 141 -3.69 7.62 6.18
N PRO A 142 -3.07 7.39 5.01
CA PRO A 142 -1.77 7.99 4.69
C PRO A 142 -1.86 9.51 4.52
N LEU A 143 -3.00 10.02 4.03
CA LEU A 143 -3.24 11.46 3.89
C LEU A 143 -3.44 12.10 5.27
N LEU A 144 -4.27 11.49 6.11
CA LEU A 144 -4.61 12.01 7.45
C LEU A 144 -3.43 11.90 8.44
N THR A 145 -2.50 10.97 8.20
CA THR A 145 -1.27 10.82 8.98
C THR A 145 -0.06 11.51 8.36
N HIS A 146 -0.23 12.19 7.22
CA HIS A 146 0.83 12.89 6.48
C HIS A 146 2.02 11.97 6.14
N GLN A 147 1.72 10.70 5.83
CA GLN A 147 2.71 9.70 5.40
C GLN A 147 2.96 9.78 3.89
N HIS A 148 1.90 9.98 3.11
CA HIS A 148 1.95 10.06 1.65
C HIS A 148 1.18 11.28 1.15
N HIS A 149 1.62 11.83 0.03
CA HIS A 149 0.86 12.79 -0.76
C HIS A 149 -0.18 12.07 -1.63
N MET A 150 -1.18 12.80 -2.12
CA MET A 150 -2.20 12.20 -3.00
C MET A 150 -1.56 11.62 -4.27
N ILE A 151 -0.53 12.27 -4.81
CA ILE A 151 0.18 11.78 -6.00
C ILE A 151 0.80 10.39 -5.79
N ASP A 152 1.32 10.13 -4.57
CA ASP A 152 1.94 8.87 -4.19
C ASP A 152 0.91 7.74 -4.22
N ILE A 153 -0.27 8.02 -3.66
CA ILE A 153 -1.40 7.09 -3.60
C ILE A 153 -1.89 6.78 -5.02
N LEU A 154 -2.09 7.81 -5.85
CA LEU A 154 -2.47 7.65 -7.25
C LEU A 154 -1.44 6.83 -8.04
N GLY A 155 -0.14 7.10 -7.83
CA GLY A 155 0.95 6.32 -8.41
C GLY A 155 0.90 4.85 -8.00
N GLY A 156 0.62 4.56 -6.73
CA GLY A 156 0.42 3.20 -6.22
C GLY A 156 -0.78 2.51 -6.86
N PHE A 157 -1.89 3.22 -7.06
CA PHE A 157 -3.07 2.67 -7.75
C PHE A 157 -2.81 2.37 -9.22
N VAL A 158 -2.10 3.25 -9.94
CA VAL A 158 -1.67 3.00 -11.33
C VAL A 158 -0.76 1.79 -11.41
N LEU A 159 0.20 1.67 -10.49
CA LEU A 159 1.10 0.52 -10.40
C LEU A 159 0.32 -0.78 -10.20
N ALA A 160 -0.60 -0.81 -9.24
CA ALA A 160 -1.44 -1.99 -8.99
C ALA A 160 -2.33 -2.32 -10.20
N ALA A 161 -2.94 -1.32 -10.85
CA ALA A 161 -3.71 -1.50 -12.08
C ALA A 161 -2.86 -2.14 -13.18
N GLY A 162 -1.62 -1.68 -13.38
CA GLY A 162 -0.65 -2.31 -14.28
C GLY A 162 -0.41 -3.77 -13.92
N CYS A 163 -0.13 -4.08 -12.65
CA CYS A 163 0.05 -5.46 -12.19
C CYS A 163 -1.20 -6.33 -12.44
N PHE A 164 -2.41 -5.81 -12.25
CA PHE A 164 -3.65 -6.53 -12.58
C PHE A 164 -3.80 -6.84 -14.07
N LEU A 165 -3.42 -5.88 -14.93
CA LEU A 165 -3.53 -6.02 -16.38
C LEU A 165 -2.53 -7.03 -16.95
N PHE A 166 -1.26 -6.95 -16.51
CA PHE A 166 -0.16 -7.76 -17.04
C PHE A 166 0.00 -9.12 -16.33
N ILE A 167 -0.38 -9.24 -15.06
CA ILE A 167 -0.24 -10.48 -14.28
C ILE A 167 -1.64 -11.04 -14.00
N ARG A 168 -2.12 -11.86 -14.95
CA ARG A 168 -3.43 -12.52 -14.87
C ARG A 168 -3.29 -13.94 -14.31
N PRO A 169 -4.29 -14.44 -13.57
CA PRO A 169 -4.33 -15.85 -13.19
C PRO A 169 -4.39 -16.69 -14.46
N LYS A 170 -3.58 -17.74 -14.53
CA LYS A 170 -3.76 -18.77 -15.54
C LYS A 170 -5.01 -19.54 -15.13
N PHE A 171 -6.04 -19.51 -15.97
CA PHE A 171 -7.13 -20.47 -15.82
C PHE A 171 -6.61 -21.79 -16.39
N SER A 172 -6.40 -22.78 -15.53
CA SER A 172 -6.29 -24.16 -15.99
C SER A 172 -7.65 -24.56 -16.53
N LEU A 173 -7.81 -24.53 -17.87
CA LEU A 173 -8.91 -25.21 -18.56
C LEU A 173 -8.64 -26.71 -18.49
N ASP A 174 -8.81 -27.31 -17.31
CA ASP A 174 -8.75 -28.76 -17.17
C ASP A 174 -9.83 -29.24 -16.20
N SER A 175 -11.07 -29.14 -16.67
CA SER A 175 -12.23 -29.77 -16.04
C SER A 175 -13.16 -30.34 -17.11
N THR A 176 -12.64 -31.17 -18.01
CA THR A 176 -13.44 -32.10 -18.82
C THR A 176 -12.70 -33.42 -19.02
N ALA A 177 -12.34 -34.10 -17.93
CA ALA A 177 -12.10 -35.53 -17.96
C ALA A 177 -13.20 -36.20 -17.13
N PRO A 178 -14.01 -37.11 -17.70
CA PRO A 178 -14.97 -37.88 -16.91
C PRO A 178 -14.19 -38.76 -15.93
N ARG A 179 -14.61 -38.76 -14.66
CA ARG A 179 -14.07 -39.67 -13.65
C ARG A 179 -14.50 -41.11 -13.99
N PRO A 180 -13.61 -42.11 -13.84
CA PRO A 180 -13.97 -43.52 -13.96
C PRO A 180 -14.93 -43.96 -12.84
#